data_AF-A0A7K4AE18-F1
#
_entry.id   AF-A0A7K4AE18-F1
#
_cell.length_a   1.000
_cell.length_b   1.000
_cell.length_c   1.000
_cell.angle_alpha   90.00
_cell.angle_beta   90.00
_cell.angle_gamma   90.00
#
_symmetry.space_group_name_H-M   'P 1'
#
loop_
_entity.id
_entity.type
_entity.pdbx_description
1 polymer ?
#
loop_
_entity_poly.entity_id
_entity_poly.type
_entity_poly.pdbx_seq_one_letter_code
_entity_poly.pdbx_strand_id
1 'polypeptide(L)'
;MAISISYYRASYEIPASNLDSMSITDTQHIVIFRLLKGHKLTTIEIGNKLESIDRECPDDLARTLNIMRRKGFINGELSTEKGAWVWWVEE
;
A
#
# COMPACT_ATOMS: atom_id res chain seq x y z
N MET A 1 25.31 -8.85 24.10
CA MET A 1 25.46 -8.42 22.70
C MET A 1 24.07 -8.14 22.16
N ALA A 2 23.72 -6.87 21.99
CA ALA A 2 22.44 -6.47 21.41
C ALA A 2 22.69 -5.95 20.00
N ILE A 3 22.19 -6.66 19.00
CA ILE A 3 22.26 -6.26 17.59
C ILE A 3 21.26 -5.13 17.37
N SER A 4 21.80 -3.92 17.22
CA SER A 4 21.04 -2.73 16.85
C SER A 4 20.68 -2.79 15.38
N ILE A 5 19.40 -2.98 15.07
CA ILE A 5 18.87 -2.81 13.72
C ILE A 5 18.73 -1.32 13.43
N SER A 6 19.71 -0.78 12.73
CA SER A 6 19.72 0.59 12.20
C SER A 6 18.69 0.71 11.08
N TYR A 7 17.45 1.05 11.40
CA TYR A 7 16.47 1.40 10.38
C TYR A 7 16.71 2.83 9.88
N TYR A 8 16.93 2.89 8.58
CA TYR A 8 17.23 4.03 7.74
C TYR A 8 16.40 5.29 8.07
N ARG A 9 17.08 6.34 8.53
CA ARG A 9 16.54 7.68 8.78
C ARG A 9 16.26 8.37 7.44
N ALA A 10 15.05 8.22 6.91
CA ALA A 10 14.53 9.08 5.85
C ALA A 10 13.69 10.20 6.47
N SER A 11 14.25 11.42 6.42
CA SER A 11 13.63 12.66 6.83
C SER A 11 12.37 12.96 6.01
N TYR A 12 11.20 12.56 6.49
CA TYR A 12 9.93 13.15 6.12
C TYR A 12 9.11 13.25 7.40
N GLU A 13 8.89 14.48 7.85
CA GLU A 13 8.04 14.80 9.00
C GLU A 13 6.62 14.31 8.71
N ILE A 14 6.27 13.15 9.28
CA ILE A 14 4.89 12.68 9.36
C ILE A 14 4.34 13.17 10.70
N PRO A 15 3.26 13.99 10.73
CA PRO A 15 2.66 14.42 11.99
C PRO A 15 2.19 13.21 12.80
N ALA A 16 2.68 13.12 14.03
CA ALA A 16 2.64 11.96 14.93
C ALA A 16 1.26 11.69 15.57
N SER A 17 0.15 11.97 14.89
CA SER A 17 -1.17 11.95 15.53
C SER A 17 -2.10 10.82 15.10
N ASN A 18 -1.64 9.79 14.37
CA ASN A 18 -2.45 8.58 14.09
C ASN A 18 -1.63 7.29 13.90
N LEU A 19 -0.48 7.16 14.55
CA LEU A 19 0.39 5.95 14.48
C LEU A 19 0.12 4.92 15.60
N ASP A 20 -1.06 4.93 16.23
CA ASP A 20 -1.39 4.03 17.36
C ASP A 20 -2.52 3.04 17.03
N SER A 21 -2.44 2.36 15.87
CA SER A 21 -3.23 1.14 15.58
C SER A 21 -2.70 0.37 14.37
N MET A 22 -1.41 0.48 14.09
CA MET A 22 -0.78 -0.18 12.95
C MET A 22 0.13 -1.30 13.45
N SER A 23 -0.49 -2.43 13.80
CA SER A 23 0.22 -3.67 14.07
C SER A 23 1.08 -4.03 12.86
N ILE A 24 2.34 -4.36 13.10
CA ILE A 24 3.49 -4.57 12.19
C ILE A 24 3.32 -5.75 11.19
N THR A 25 2.10 -6.06 10.74
CA THR A 25 1.81 -6.81 9.51
C THR A 25 1.79 -5.91 8.25
N ASP A 26 2.31 -4.69 8.41
CA ASP A 26 1.85 -3.49 7.73
C ASP A 26 2.80 -2.95 6.64
N THR A 27 3.99 -3.52 6.51
CA THR A 27 4.97 -3.02 5.53
C THR A 27 4.43 -3.09 4.09
N GLN A 28 3.68 -4.15 3.75
CA GLN A 28 3.06 -4.29 2.42
C GLN A 28 1.96 -3.24 2.19
N HIS A 29 1.16 -2.94 3.21
CA HIS A 29 0.13 -1.92 3.16
C HIS A 29 0.71 -0.52 2.95
N ILE A 30 1.79 -0.17 3.67
CA ILE A 30 2.47 1.11 3.47
C ILE A 30 3.00 1.23 2.05
N VAL A 31 3.60 0.16 1.51
CA VAL A 31 4.15 0.16 0.14
C VAL A 31 3.03 0.36 -0.87
N ILE A 32 1.95 -0.42 -0.79
CA ILE A 32 0.78 -0.27 -1.68
C ILE A 32 0.19 1.14 -1.58
N PHE A 33 0.01 1.65 -0.38
CA PHE A 33 -0.50 3.01 -0.16
C PHE A 33 0.40 4.06 -0.79
N ARG A 34 1.73 3.95 -0.63
CA ARG A 34 2.69 4.86 -1.29
C ARG A 34 2.68 4.73 -2.81
N LEU A 35 2.49 3.53 -3.36
CA LEU A 35 2.39 3.31 -4.81
C LEU A 35 1.12 3.94 -5.40
N LEU A 36 0.04 3.96 -4.64
CA LEU A 36 -1.25 4.56 -5.01
C LEU A 36 -1.32 6.07 -4.75
N LYS A 37 -0.46 6.60 -3.89
CA LYS A 37 -0.40 8.03 -3.60
C LYS A 37 0.02 8.80 -4.86
N GLY A 38 -0.92 9.55 -5.45
CA GLY A 38 -0.71 10.30 -6.69
C GLY A 38 -0.95 9.51 -7.98
N HIS A 39 -1.36 8.24 -7.91
CA HIS A 39 -1.60 7.41 -9.10
C HIS A 39 -2.84 6.53 -8.96
N LYS A 40 -3.65 6.47 -10.01
CA LYS A 40 -4.73 5.48 -10.15
C LYS A 40 -4.17 4.22 -10.81
N LEU A 41 -4.11 3.12 -10.08
CA LEU A 41 -3.51 1.86 -10.57
C LEU A 41 -4.50 0.71 -10.51
N THR A 42 -4.44 -0.18 -11.49
CA THR A 42 -5.20 -1.43 -11.45
C THR A 42 -4.56 -2.45 -10.51
N THR A 43 -5.32 -3.45 -10.07
CA THR A 43 -4.78 -4.58 -9.29
C THR A 43 -3.56 -5.22 -9.98
N ILE A 44 -3.61 -5.36 -11.31
CA ILE A 44 -2.53 -5.92 -12.12
C ILE A 44 -1.30 -5.00 -12.09
N GLU A 45 -1.49 -3.70 -12.25
CA GLU A 45 -0.37 -2.74 -12.20
C GLU A 45 0.29 -2.69 -10.82
N ILE A 46 -0.50 -2.76 -9.75
CA ILE A 46 0.03 -2.83 -8.38
C ILE A 46 0.86 -4.12 -8.21
N GLY A 47 0.38 -5.26 -8.70
CA GLY A 47 1.12 -6.52 -8.68
C GLY A 47 2.45 -6.43 -9.43
N ASN A 48 2.45 -5.89 -10.65
CA ASN A 48 3.68 -5.69 -11.43
C ASN A 48 4.67 -4.76 -10.72
N LYS A 49 4.19 -3.69 -10.07
CA LYS A 49 5.05 -2.78 -9.30
C LYS A 49 5.62 -3.45 -8.06
N LEU A 50 4.88 -4.33 -7.40
CA LEU A 50 5.34 -5.12 -6.25
C LEU A 50 6.39 -6.15 -6.68
N GLU A 51 6.19 -6.83 -7.81
CA GLU A 51 7.17 -7.75 -8.40
C GLU A 51 8.46 -7.00 -8.81
N SER A 52 8.32 -5.80 -9.38
CA SER A 52 9.47 -4.96 -9.77
C SER A 52 10.34 -4.52 -8.58
N ILE A 53 9.80 -4.50 -7.37
CA ILE A 53 10.53 -4.16 -6.14
C ILE A 53 10.95 -5.41 -5.35
N ASP A 54 10.92 -6.59 -5.98
CA ASP A 54 11.30 -7.89 -5.41
C ASP A 54 10.59 -8.17 -4.07
N ARG A 55 9.35 -7.71 -3.94
CA ARG A 55 8.50 -7.98 -2.77
C ARG A 55 7.61 -9.17 -3.09
N GLU A 56 7.49 -10.06 -2.11
CA GLU A 56 6.48 -11.12 -2.13
C GLU A 56 5.11 -10.48 -2.40
N CYS A 57 4.57 -10.77 -3.58
CA CYS A 57 3.21 -10.39 -3.93
C CYS A 57 2.30 -11.09 -2.93
N PRO A 58 1.47 -10.35 -2.18
CA PRO A 58 0.50 -11.00 -1.32
C PRO A 58 -0.39 -11.90 -2.20
N ASP A 59 -0.49 -13.18 -1.84
CA ASP A 59 -1.23 -14.23 -2.56
C ASP A 59 -2.64 -13.77 -3.01
N ASP A 60 -3.27 -12.87 -2.23
CA ASP A 60 -4.46 -12.14 -2.63
C ASP A 60 -4.28 -10.60 -2.52
N LEU A 61 -3.61 -9.99 -3.51
CA LEU A 61 -3.52 -8.52 -3.63
C LEU A 61 -4.90 -7.87 -3.70
N ALA A 62 -5.85 -8.46 -4.44
CA ALA A 62 -7.22 -7.97 -4.53
C ALA A 62 -7.93 -7.98 -3.16
N ARG A 63 -7.73 -9.03 -2.36
CA ARG A 63 -8.28 -9.11 -1.00
C ARG A 63 -7.67 -8.06 -0.09
N THR A 64 -6.35 -7.87 -0.19
CA THR A 64 -5.61 -6.85 0.57
C THR A 64 -6.15 -5.45 0.26
N LEU A 65 -6.26 -5.10 -1.02
CA LEU A 65 -6.84 -3.83 -1.48
C LEU A 65 -8.29 -3.66 -1.00
N ASN A 66 -9.09 -4.72 -1.05
CA ASN A 66 -10.47 -4.67 -0.57
C ASN A 66 -10.54 -4.45 0.95
N ILE A 67 -9.64 -5.05 1.74
CA ILE A 67 -9.52 -4.78 3.18
C ILE A 67 -9.14 -3.31 3.41
N MET A 68 -8.16 -2.78 2.68
CA MET A 68 -7.72 -1.38 2.79
C MET A 68 -8.84 -0.41 2.42
N ARG A 69 -9.62 -0.72 1.38
CA ARG A 69 -10.82 0.03 0.99
C ARG A 69 -11.88 0.01 2.08
N ARG A 70 -12.18 -1.17 2.65
CA ARG A 70 -13.14 -1.29 3.76
C ARG A 70 -12.72 -0.55 5.02
N LYS A 71 -11.40 -0.40 5.23
CA LYS A 71 -10.83 0.39 6.33
C LYS A 71 -10.79 1.89 6.03
N GLY A 72 -11.09 2.33 4.81
CA GLY A 72 -11.09 3.74 4.42
C GLY A 72 -9.72 4.32 4.08
N PHE A 73 -8.71 3.47 3.83
CA PHE A 73 -7.37 3.95 3.45
C PHE A 73 -7.23 4.26 1.96
N ILE A 74 -7.95 3.52 1.10
CA ILE A 74 -7.90 3.67 -0.35
C ILE A 74 -9.30 3.64 -0.94
N ASN A 75 -9.44 4.23 -2.12
CA ASN A 75 -10.62 4.13 -2.95
C ASN A 75 -10.43 3.07 -4.03
N GLY A 76 -11.55 2.50 -4.49
CA GLY A 76 -11.55 1.48 -5.54
C GLY A 76 -12.86 1.51 -6.32
N GLU A 77 -12.75 1.58 -7.64
CA GLU A 77 -13.86 1.54 -8.60
C GLU A 77 -13.60 0.51 -9.69
N LEU A 78 -14.69 -0.01 -10.26
CA LEU A 78 -14.59 -0.81 -11.49
C LEU A 78 -14.52 0.16 -12.68
N SER A 79 -13.36 0.23 -13.33
CA SER A 79 -13.23 1.00 -14.56
C SER A 79 -13.72 0.18 -15.74
N THR A 80 -14.81 0.62 -16.35
CA THR A 80 -15.37 0.02 -17.57
C THR A 80 -14.43 0.15 -18.75
N GLU A 81 -13.63 1.21 -18.82
CA GLU A 81 -12.62 1.44 -19.87
C GLU A 81 -11.50 0.40 -19.84
N LYS A 82 -11.07 -0.01 -18.64
CA LYS A 82 -9.99 -0.99 -18.45
C LYS A 82 -10.51 -2.41 -18.21
N GLY A 83 -11.83 -2.59 -18.03
CA GLY A 83 -12.43 -3.85 -17.62
C GLY A 83 -11.86 -4.40 -16.29
N ALA A 84 -11.35 -3.52 -15.43
CA ALA A 84 -10.58 -3.89 -14.25
C ALA A 84 -10.87 -2.96 -13.06
N TRP A 85 -10.59 -3.47 -11.86
CA TRP A 85 -10.62 -2.65 -10.66
C TRP A 85 -9.45 -1.71 -10.62
N VAL A 86 -9.73 -0.41 -10.51
CA VAL A 86 -8.77 0.67 -10.34
C VAL A 86 -8.85 1.17 -8.91
N TRP A 87 -7.69 1.37 -8.32
CA TRP A 87 -7.51 1.79 -6.94
C TRP A 87 -6.71 3.09 -6.90
N TRP A 88 -7.03 3.96 -5.96
CA TRP A 88 -6.32 5.23 -5.75
C TRP A 88 -6.48 5.73 -4.32
N VAL A 89 -5.63 6.68 -3.92
CA VAL A 89 -5.74 7.39 -2.64
C VAL A 89 -6.18 8.82 -2.94
N GLU A 90 -7.22 9.30 -2.28
CA GLU A 90 -7.56 10.72 -2.27
C GLU A 90 -6.62 11.44 -1.29
N GLU A 91 -6.06 12.57 -1.71
CA GLU A 91 -5.10 13.37 -0.92
C GLU A 91 -5.74 13.99 0.32
#